data_AF-A0A0D2K9M0-F1
#
_entry.id   AF-A0A0D2K9M0-F1
#
_cell.length_a   1.000
_cell.length_b   1.000
_cell.length_c   1.000
_cell.angle_alpha   90.00
_cell.angle_beta   90.00
_cell.angle_gamma   90.00
#
_symmetry.space_group_name_H-M   'P 1'
#
loop_
_entity.id
_entity.type
_entity.pdbx_description
1 polymer ?
#
loop_
_entity_poly.entity_id
_entity_poly.type
_entity_poly.pdbx_seq_one_letter_code
_entity_poly.pdbx_strand_id
1 'polypeptide(L)'
;MAEHAPGPTTSHVDFNYGATTQEATLLVGAARPGAKRQRCFAECVAEPVPATEVEEWVAFVKSNGVQSVVSLLNADEVAQTYAAPGIEEQMRAAFGEHYHHFDLKGSASPADVLAVIDANVKAGRKTLVHCWGGGGRTGLVQAAWLARSNGLSAADAAAAVVAHAKELGVPRRVDVAALEEFLAAAGSK
;
A
#
# COMPACT_ATOMS: atom_id res chain seq x y z
N MET A 1 20.27 -11.62 -22.80
CA MET A 1 20.94 -10.98 -21.66
C MET A 1 19.84 -10.55 -20.71
N ALA A 2 19.50 -11.37 -19.72
CA ALA A 2 18.49 -11.00 -18.73
C ALA A 2 19.15 -10.03 -17.74
N GLU A 3 18.78 -8.76 -17.79
CA GLU A 3 19.17 -7.79 -16.78
C GLU A 3 18.55 -8.23 -15.45
N HIS A 4 19.40 -8.70 -14.54
CA HIS A 4 19.03 -8.93 -13.15
C HIS A 4 18.69 -7.56 -12.57
N ALA A 5 17.42 -7.32 -12.24
CA ALA A 5 17.04 -6.11 -11.53
C ALA A 5 17.89 -6.02 -10.24
N PRO A 6 18.49 -4.85 -9.94
CA PRO A 6 19.25 -4.69 -8.69
C PRO A 6 18.35 -5.01 -7.50
N GLY A 7 18.88 -5.77 -6.53
CA GLY A 7 18.15 -6.14 -5.32
C GLY A 7 17.61 -4.91 -4.55
N PRO A 8 16.66 -5.11 -3.62
CA PRO A 8 16.03 -4.00 -2.91
C PRO A 8 17.06 -3.16 -2.14
N THR A 9 16.96 -1.84 -2.25
CA THR A 9 17.82 -0.91 -1.49
C THR A 9 17.40 -0.87 -0.01
N THR A 10 18.25 -0.35 0.88
CA THR A 10 17.92 -0.18 2.30
C THR A 10 16.63 0.61 2.50
N SER A 11 16.39 1.65 1.69
CA SER A 11 15.17 2.45 1.73
C SER A 11 13.91 1.66 1.32
N HIS A 12 14.03 0.65 0.44
CA HIS A 12 12.91 -0.21 0.09
C HIS A 12 12.47 -1.06 1.29
N VAL A 13 13.43 -1.65 1.99
CA VAL A 13 13.15 -2.43 3.19
C VAL A 13 12.61 -1.54 4.30
N ASP A 14 13.22 -0.37 4.52
CA ASP A 14 12.81 0.59 5.55
C ASP A 14 11.38 1.11 5.37
N PHE A 15 10.95 1.35 4.12
CA PHE A 15 9.58 1.77 3.81
C PHE A 15 8.64 0.61 3.50
N ASN A 16 9.09 -0.64 3.67
CA ASN A 16 8.35 -1.85 3.32
C ASN A 16 7.83 -1.82 1.86
N TYR A 17 8.58 -1.19 0.96
CA TYR A 17 8.23 -0.89 -0.42
C TYR A 17 8.56 -2.06 -1.35
N GLY A 18 7.55 -2.60 -2.04
CA GLY A 18 7.74 -3.73 -2.96
C GLY A 18 6.58 -3.92 -3.93
N ALA A 19 6.89 -4.47 -5.10
CA ALA A 19 5.89 -4.84 -6.11
C ALA A 19 4.95 -5.95 -5.61
N THR A 20 3.81 -6.10 -6.28
CA THR A 20 2.81 -7.12 -5.93
C THR A 20 3.30 -8.52 -6.26
N THR A 21 3.83 -8.70 -7.47
CA THR A 21 4.60 -9.88 -7.90
C THR A 21 5.72 -9.42 -8.85
N GLN A 22 6.54 -10.36 -9.33
CA GLN A 22 7.57 -10.09 -10.33
C GLN A 22 6.98 -9.56 -11.65
N GLU A 23 5.78 -10.01 -12.03
CA GLU A 23 5.06 -9.59 -13.24
C GLU A 23 4.17 -8.37 -12.97
N ALA A 24 3.56 -8.29 -11.78
CA ALA A 24 2.66 -7.22 -11.38
C ALA A 24 3.43 -6.05 -10.73
N THR A 25 4.16 -5.31 -11.55
CA THR A 25 5.08 -4.23 -11.10
C THR A 25 4.44 -2.84 -11.00
N LEU A 26 3.25 -2.65 -11.59
CA LEU A 26 2.53 -1.37 -11.57
C LEU A 26 1.75 -1.14 -10.27
N LEU A 27 1.41 -2.18 -9.52
CA LEU A 27 0.88 -2.06 -8.16
C LEU A 27 1.98 -2.39 -7.16
N VAL A 28 2.32 -1.42 -6.32
CA VAL A 28 3.34 -1.56 -5.28
C VAL A 28 2.73 -1.33 -3.90
N GLY A 29 3.23 -2.04 -2.89
CA GLY A 29 2.82 -1.87 -1.50
C GLY A 29 3.91 -1.16 -0.69
N ALA A 30 3.53 -0.37 0.31
CA ALA A 30 4.46 0.24 1.28
C ALA A 30 3.85 0.37 2.68
N ALA A 31 4.68 0.67 3.67
CA ALA A 31 4.24 1.21 4.95
C ALA A 31 3.96 2.72 4.85
N ARG A 32 3.21 3.27 5.81
CA ARG A 32 2.98 4.72 5.87
C ARG A 32 4.29 5.49 6.14
N PRO A 33 4.34 6.81 5.85
CA PRO A 33 5.42 7.65 6.35
C PRO A 33 5.55 7.59 7.86
N GLY A 34 6.79 7.51 8.37
CA GLY A 34 7.11 7.41 9.81
C GLY A 34 6.97 6.00 10.43
N ALA A 35 6.53 4.99 9.68
CA ALA A 35 6.33 3.63 10.21
C ALA A 35 7.60 2.97 10.76
N LYS A 36 8.78 3.37 10.26
CA LYS A 36 10.09 2.89 10.75
C LYS A 36 10.27 3.14 12.24
N ARG A 37 9.83 4.31 12.72
CA ARG A 37 9.91 4.72 14.14
C ARG A 37 8.72 4.22 14.96
N GLN A 38 7.54 4.10 14.35
CA GLN A 38 6.28 3.78 15.03
C GLN A 38 5.69 2.47 14.51
N ARG A 39 6.31 1.35 14.90
CA ARG A 39 5.94 0.01 14.38
C ARG A 39 4.59 -0.51 14.87
N CYS A 40 4.12 -0.04 16.03
CA CYS A 40 2.85 -0.43 16.64
C CYS A 40 1.96 0.79 16.93
N PHE A 41 0.65 0.64 16.77
CA PHE A 41 -0.33 1.69 17.10
C PHE A 41 -0.53 1.85 18.63
N ALA A 42 -0.17 0.82 19.41
CA ALA A 42 -0.46 0.74 20.85
C ALA A 42 0.53 1.48 21.75
N GLU A 43 1.61 2.02 21.20
CA GLU A 43 2.41 3.02 21.90
C GLU A 43 1.72 4.34 21.60
N CYS A 44 1.09 4.96 22.61
CA CYS A 44 0.64 6.35 22.55
C CYS A 44 1.63 7.13 21.71
N VAL A 45 1.17 7.84 20.67
CA VAL A 45 2.02 8.60 19.75
C VAL A 45 2.78 9.65 20.56
N ALA A 46 3.85 9.24 21.23
CA ALA A 46 4.57 10.04 22.20
C ALA A 46 5.19 11.24 21.50
N GLU A 47 5.50 11.06 20.21
CA GLU A 47 5.97 12.08 19.31
C GLU A 47 5.29 11.90 17.95
N PRO A 48 4.48 12.88 17.50
CA PRO A 48 3.91 12.86 16.16
C PRO A 48 5.01 12.76 15.08
N VAL A 49 4.67 12.13 13.95
CA VAL A 49 5.53 12.10 12.76
C VAL A 49 5.66 13.54 12.23
N PRO A 50 6.88 14.10 12.16
CA PRO A 50 7.08 15.46 11.66
C PRO A 50 6.84 15.53 10.15
N ALA A 51 6.51 16.72 9.67
CA ALA A 51 6.24 16.93 8.25
C ALA A 51 7.43 16.51 7.36
N THR A 52 8.67 16.73 7.80
CA THR A 52 9.87 16.36 7.06
C THR A 52 10.00 14.86 6.78
N GLU A 53 9.47 13.99 7.64
CA GLU A 53 9.46 12.54 7.36
C GLU A 53 8.39 12.13 6.36
N VAL A 54 7.28 12.88 6.29
CA VAL A 54 6.30 12.72 5.23
C VAL A 54 6.89 13.19 3.90
N GLU A 55 7.57 14.32 3.88
CA GLU A 55 8.29 14.84 2.71
C GLU A 55 9.35 13.86 2.19
N GLU A 56 10.15 13.27 3.08
CA GLU A 56 11.15 12.25 2.73
C GLU A 56 10.50 11.03 2.07
N TRP A 57 9.41 10.53 2.67
CA TRP A 57 8.68 9.40 2.11
C TRP A 57 8.07 9.75 0.74
N VAL A 58 7.49 10.94 0.59
CA VAL A 58 6.94 11.41 -0.69
C VAL A 58 8.04 11.49 -1.75
N ALA A 59 9.22 12.01 -1.40
CA ALA A 59 10.36 12.09 -2.30
C ALA A 59 10.81 10.69 -2.75
N PHE A 60 10.92 9.73 -1.82
CA PHE A 60 11.24 8.33 -2.11
C PHE A 60 10.21 7.67 -3.03
N VAL A 61 8.92 7.88 -2.77
CA VAL A 61 7.84 7.31 -3.57
C VAL A 61 7.85 7.88 -4.99
N LYS A 62 8.04 9.20 -5.14
CA LYS A 62 8.18 9.85 -6.44
C LYS A 62 9.44 9.39 -7.19
N SER A 63 10.58 9.23 -6.52
CA SER A 63 11.82 8.75 -7.16
C SER A 63 11.69 7.31 -7.68
N ASN A 64 10.74 6.54 -7.14
CA ASN A 64 10.38 5.20 -7.59
C ASN A 64 9.35 5.16 -8.75
N GLY A 65 8.98 6.33 -9.27
CA GLY A 65 8.08 6.50 -10.41
C GLY A 65 6.61 6.30 -10.07
N VAL A 66 6.24 6.33 -8.78
CA VAL A 66 4.83 6.25 -8.37
C VAL A 66 4.09 7.52 -8.78
N GLN A 67 2.93 7.33 -9.39
CA GLN A 67 2.09 8.40 -9.94
C GLN A 67 0.75 8.53 -9.19
N SER A 68 0.32 7.48 -8.47
CA SER A 68 -0.88 7.49 -7.64
C SER A 68 -0.65 6.79 -6.30
N VAL A 69 -1.30 7.29 -5.25
CA VAL A 69 -1.20 6.75 -3.89
C VAL A 69 -2.60 6.43 -3.36
N VAL A 70 -2.76 5.22 -2.83
CA VAL A 70 -3.95 4.70 -2.16
C VAL A 70 -3.61 4.48 -0.67
N SER A 71 -4.10 5.37 0.19
CA SER A 71 -4.01 5.25 1.64
C SER A 71 -5.16 4.41 2.18
N LEU A 72 -4.84 3.39 2.98
CA LEU A 72 -5.79 2.51 3.66
C LEU A 72 -5.97 2.82 5.15
N LEU A 73 -5.45 3.98 5.60
CA LEU A 73 -5.52 4.41 6.99
C LEU A 73 -6.95 4.80 7.37
N ASN A 74 -7.33 4.65 8.63
CA ASN A 74 -8.58 5.23 9.13
C ASN A 74 -8.39 6.68 9.63
N ALA A 75 -9.49 7.37 9.95
CA ALA A 75 -9.44 8.77 10.37
C ALA A 75 -8.59 8.96 11.65
N ASP A 76 -8.67 8.04 12.61
CA ASP A 76 -7.89 8.10 13.85
C ASP A 76 -6.38 7.89 13.60
N GLU A 77 -6.03 6.94 12.73
CA GLU A 77 -4.65 6.69 12.29
C GLU A 77 -4.06 7.93 11.62
N VAL A 78 -4.86 8.71 10.90
CA VAL A 78 -4.43 9.98 10.30
C VAL A 78 -4.30 11.07 11.39
N ALA A 79 -5.34 11.29 12.18
CA ALA A 79 -5.43 12.42 13.10
C ALA A 79 -4.42 12.35 14.26
N GLN A 80 -4.10 11.15 14.73
CA GLN A 80 -3.26 10.97 15.92
C GLN A 80 -1.77 10.83 15.61
N THR A 81 -1.40 10.59 14.34
CA THR A 81 -0.05 10.18 13.97
C THR A 81 0.84 11.34 13.54
N TYR A 82 0.30 12.38 12.91
CA TYR A 82 1.10 13.35 12.14
C TYR A 82 1.05 14.75 12.76
N ALA A 83 2.21 15.42 12.82
CA ALA A 83 2.28 16.84 13.09
C ALA A 83 1.73 17.64 11.89
N ALA A 84 1.38 18.91 12.12
CA ALA A 84 1.01 19.81 11.03
C ALA A 84 2.25 20.25 10.20
N PRO A 85 2.12 20.43 8.87
CA PRO A 85 0.98 20.02 8.03
C PRO A 85 0.81 18.49 8.01
N GLY A 86 -0.43 18.04 8.13
CA GLY A 86 -0.75 16.62 8.27
C GLY A 86 -0.49 15.81 6.99
N ILE A 87 -0.54 14.48 7.10
CA ILE A 87 -0.34 13.55 5.98
C ILE A 87 -1.26 13.82 4.79
N GLU A 88 -2.55 14.11 5.02
CA GLU A 88 -3.52 14.34 3.96
C GLU A 88 -3.19 15.59 3.13
N GLU A 89 -2.83 16.68 3.81
CA GLU A 89 -2.46 17.94 3.17
C GLU A 89 -1.21 17.76 2.30
N GLN A 90 -0.18 17.11 2.84
CA GLN A 90 1.06 16.85 2.12
C GLN A 90 0.87 15.89 0.94
N MET A 91 0.06 14.83 1.10
CA MET A 91 -0.25 13.90 0.02
C MET A 91 -1.07 14.56 -1.09
N ARG A 92 -2.04 15.41 -0.75
CA ARG A 92 -2.79 16.22 -1.71
C ARG A 92 -1.89 17.21 -2.44
N ALA A 93 -0.98 17.89 -1.75
CA ALA A 93 0.00 18.76 -2.39
C ALA A 93 0.93 17.98 -3.35
N ALA A 94 1.29 16.75 -2.99
CA ALA A 94 2.24 15.95 -3.75
C ALA A 94 1.64 15.22 -4.96
N PHE A 95 0.41 14.70 -4.85
CA PHE A 95 -0.22 13.82 -5.84
C PHE A 95 -1.57 14.33 -6.35
N GLY A 96 -2.13 15.40 -5.75
CA GLY A 96 -3.36 16.03 -6.20
C GLY A 96 -4.56 15.08 -6.24
N GLU A 97 -5.15 14.96 -7.43
CA GLU A 97 -6.28 14.07 -7.72
C GLU A 97 -5.92 12.58 -7.74
N HIS A 98 -4.62 12.24 -7.84
CA HIS A 98 -4.14 10.85 -7.82
C HIS A 98 -3.84 10.33 -6.41
N TYR A 99 -4.17 11.12 -5.39
CA TYR A 99 -4.23 10.66 -4.02
C TYR A 99 -5.64 10.20 -3.65
N HIS A 100 -5.74 8.98 -3.14
CA HIS A 100 -7.00 8.36 -2.73
C HIS A 100 -6.87 7.87 -1.30
N HIS A 101 -7.82 8.26 -0.44
CA HIS A 101 -7.87 7.81 0.94
C HIS A 101 -9.13 6.98 1.16
N PHE A 102 -8.94 5.74 1.59
CA PHE A 102 -10.00 4.78 1.90
C PHE A 102 -9.83 4.26 3.32
N ASP A 103 -10.78 4.54 4.19
CA ASP A 103 -10.82 3.92 5.52
C ASP A 103 -11.22 2.44 5.42
N LEU A 104 -10.23 1.57 5.24
CA LEU A 104 -10.44 0.13 5.11
C LEU A 104 -10.83 -0.56 6.42
N LYS A 105 -10.75 0.12 7.57
CA LYS A 105 -11.23 -0.42 8.86
C LYS A 105 -12.69 -0.02 9.13
N GLY A 106 -13.18 1.00 8.44
CA GLY A 106 -14.51 1.55 8.62
C GLY A 106 -15.35 1.42 7.35
N SER A 107 -15.46 2.53 6.63
CA SER A 107 -16.52 2.75 5.63
C SER A 107 -16.13 2.45 4.18
N ALA A 108 -14.85 2.14 3.89
CA ALA A 108 -14.43 1.97 2.50
C ALA A 108 -15.01 0.69 1.88
N SER A 109 -15.60 0.86 0.70
CA SER A 109 -16.07 -0.26 -0.14
C SER A 109 -14.88 -0.97 -0.79
N PRO A 110 -14.73 -2.30 -0.62
CA PRO A 110 -13.73 -3.10 -1.35
C PRO A 110 -13.81 -2.92 -2.87
N ALA A 111 -15.01 -2.75 -3.43
CA ALA A 111 -15.21 -2.53 -4.85
C ALA A 111 -14.59 -1.21 -5.33
N ASP A 112 -14.73 -0.13 -4.56
CA ASP A 112 -14.24 1.19 -4.93
C ASP A 112 -12.71 1.26 -4.83
N VAL A 113 -12.12 0.64 -3.79
CA VAL A 113 -10.67 0.53 -3.67
C VAL A 113 -10.08 -0.19 -4.89
N LEU A 114 -10.64 -1.35 -5.25
CA LEU A 114 -10.17 -2.10 -6.41
C LEU A 114 -10.42 -1.37 -7.73
N ALA A 115 -11.54 -0.65 -7.87
CA ALA A 115 -11.85 0.11 -9.07
C ALA A 115 -10.83 1.24 -9.33
N VAL A 116 -10.44 1.98 -8.29
CA VAL A 116 -9.41 3.02 -8.40
C VAL A 116 -8.06 2.42 -8.79
N ILE A 117 -7.64 1.33 -8.13
CA ILE A 117 -6.38 0.67 -8.44
C ILE A 117 -6.38 0.14 -9.88
N ASP A 118 -7.44 -0.55 -10.29
CA ASP A 118 -7.58 -1.11 -11.63
C ASP A 118 -7.55 -0.02 -12.71
N ALA A 119 -8.27 1.09 -12.50
CA ALA A 119 -8.25 2.23 -13.42
C ALA A 119 -6.86 2.85 -13.57
N ASN A 120 -6.12 2.98 -12.47
CA ASN A 120 -4.75 3.51 -12.52
C ASN A 120 -3.78 2.54 -13.20
N VAL A 121 -3.81 1.26 -12.84
CA VAL A 121 -2.91 0.27 -13.43
C VAL A 121 -3.18 0.09 -14.93
N LYS A 122 -4.45 0.04 -15.35
CA LYS A 122 -4.83 -0.02 -16.79
C LYS A 122 -4.38 1.20 -17.58
N ALA A 123 -4.30 2.36 -16.93
CA ALA A 123 -3.77 3.58 -17.53
C ALA A 123 -2.23 3.67 -17.51
N GLY A 124 -1.52 2.60 -17.08
CA GLY A 124 -0.07 2.57 -16.98
C GLY A 124 0.49 3.38 -15.80
N ARG A 125 -0.35 3.83 -14.87
CA ARG A 125 0.09 4.57 -13.68
C ARG A 125 0.55 3.63 -12.59
N LYS A 126 1.83 3.73 -12.22
CA LYS A 126 2.36 3.02 -11.06
C LYS A 126 1.67 3.53 -9.80
N THR A 127 0.95 2.64 -9.13
CA THR A 127 0.07 2.94 -8.01
C THR A 127 0.63 2.30 -6.75
N LEU A 128 0.84 3.11 -5.72
CA LEU A 128 1.26 2.64 -4.40
C LEU A 128 0.05 2.50 -3.50
N VAL A 129 -0.07 1.37 -2.81
CA VAL A 129 -1.03 1.16 -1.73
C VAL A 129 -0.30 1.04 -0.40
N HIS A 130 -0.74 1.78 0.62
CA HIS A 130 -0.16 1.68 1.96
C HIS A 130 -1.23 1.59 3.04
N CYS A 131 -0.87 0.97 4.16
CA CYS A 131 -1.64 1.00 5.40
C CYS A 131 -0.72 1.50 6.52
N TRP A 132 -0.90 1.02 7.75
CA TRP A 132 0.04 1.31 8.84
C TRP A 132 1.43 0.72 8.57
N GLY A 133 1.61 -0.58 8.76
CA GLY A 133 2.91 -1.24 8.61
C GLY A 133 3.20 -1.77 7.20
N GLY A 134 2.31 -1.61 6.24
CA GLY A 134 2.49 -2.10 4.87
C GLY A 134 2.37 -3.62 4.70
N GLY A 135 1.98 -4.36 5.74
CA GLY A 135 1.92 -5.84 5.72
C GLY A 135 0.52 -6.41 5.50
N GLY A 136 -0.42 -6.11 6.41
CA GLY A 136 -1.76 -6.72 6.46
C GLY A 136 -2.71 -6.21 5.37
N ARG A 137 -3.36 -5.06 5.62
CA ARG A 137 -4.28 -4.41 4.65
C ARG A 137 -3.66 -4.18 3.26
N THR A 138 -2.38 -3.80 3.21
CA THR A 138 -1.64 -3.67 1.96
C THR A 138 -1.57 -5.00 1.21
N GLY A 139 -1.17 -6.08 1.88
CA GLY A 139 -1.10 -7.40 1.27
C GLY A 139 -2.48 -7.92 0.83
N LEU A 140 -3.51 -7.70 1.65
CA LEU A 140 -4.90 -8.04 1.33
C LEU A 140 -5.35 -7.37 0.02
N VAL A 141 -5.17 -6.06 -0.11
CA VAL A 141 -5.57 -5.31 -1.32
C VAL A 141 -4.73 -5.72 -2.53
N GLN A 142 -3.41 -5.94 -2.37
CA GLN A 142 -2.55 -6.44 -3.43
C GLN A 142 -3.00 -7.82 -3.94
N ALA A 143 -3.30 -8.75 -3.04
CA ALA A 143 -3.77 -10.08 -3.39
C ALA A 143 -5.17 -10.05 -4.02
N ALA A 144 -6.08 -9.20 -3.52
CA ALA A 144 -7.42 -9.04 -4.08
C ALA A 144 -7.39 -8.49 -5.51
N TRP A 145 -6.54 -7.47 -5.75
CA TRP A 145 -6.34 -6.95 -7.10
C TRP A 145 -5.75 -8.03 -8.02
N LEU A 146 -4.71 -8.75 -7.57
CA LEU A 146 -4.05 -9.81 -8.35
C LEU A 146 -5.01 -10.96 -8.71
N ALA A 147 -5.81 -11.41 -7.73
CA ALA A 147 -6.83 -12.44 -7.95
C ALA A 147 -7.79 -12.04 -9.07
N ARG A 148 -8.29 -10.80 -9.01
CA ARG A 148 -9.27 -10.29 -9.97
C ARG A 148 -8.65 -10.00 -11.34
N SER A 149 -7.43 -9.46 -11.40
CA SER A 149 -6.78 -9.11 -12.67
C SER A 149 -6.32 -10.34 -13.45
N ASN A 150 -5.95 -11.42 -12.75
CA ASN A 150 -5.34 -12.61 -13.35
C ASN A 150 -6.25 -13.85 -13.28
N GLY A 151 -7.46 -13.74 -12.70
CA GLY A 151 -8.39 -14.86 -12.54
C GLY A 151 -7.88 -15.96 -11.61
N LEU A 152 -7.10 -15.58 -10.58
CA LEU A 152 -6.56 -16.53 -9.60
C LEU A 152 -7.54 -16.79 -8.46
N SER A 153 -7.40 -17.94 -7.80
CA SER A 153 -8.04 -18.17 -6.51
C SER A 153 -7.48 -17.23 -5.44
N ALA A 154 -8.24 -17.00 -4.37
CA ALA A 154 -7.77 -16.21 -3.22
C ALA A 154 -6.48 -16.80 -2.63
N ALA A 155 -6.40 -18.12 -2.49
CA ALA A 155 -5.24 -18.81 -1.97
C ALA A 155 -3.99 -18.62 -2.86
N ASP A 156 -4.13 -18.77 -4.18
CA ASP A 156 -3.01 -18.61 -5.11
C ASP A 156 -2.50 -17.17 -5.16
N ALA A 157 -3.42 -16.20 -5.18
CA ALA A 157 -3.06 -14.78 -5.15
C ALA A 157 -2.37 -14.39 -3.85
N ALA A 158 -2.88 -14.86 -2.70
CA ALA A 158 -2.26 -14.66 -1.39
C ALA A 158 -0.85 -15.25 -1.35
N ALA A 159 -0.70 -16.50 -1.81
CA ALA A 159 0.59 -17.19 -1.84
C ALA A 159 1.61 -16.45 -2.73
N ALA A 160 1.21 -16.01 -3.92
CA ALA A 160 2.06 -15.27 -4.85
C ALA A 160 2.58 -13.96 -4.24
N VAL A 161 1.67 -13.16 -3.64
CA VAL A 161 2.04 -11.89 -3.00
C VAL A 161 2.96 -12.12 -1.80
N VAL A 162 2.67 -13.11 -0.95
CA VAL A 162 3.49 -13.40 0.23
C VAL A 162 4.87 -13.93 -0.16
N ALA A 163 4.94 -14.82 -1.15
CA ALA A 163 6.20 -15.38 -1.62
C ALA A 163 7.12 -14.28 -2.20
N HIS A 164 6.59 -13.45 -3.10
CA HIS A 164 7.38 -12.38 -3.70
C HIS A 164 7.82 -11.32 -2.67
N ALA A 165 6.91 -10.94 -1.77
CA ALA A 165 7.23 -10.03 -0.66
C ALA A 165 8.36 -10.55 0.24
N LYS A 166 8.41 -11.87 0.45
CA LYS A 166 9.48 -12.52 1.24
C LYS A 166 10.83 -12.42 0.52
N GLU A 167 10.88 -12.62 -0.79
CA GLU A 167 12.09 -12.48 -1.60
C GLU A 167 12.66 -11.05 -1.52
N LEU A 168 11.79 -10.05 -1.47
CA LEU A 168 12.15 -8.64 -1.36
C LEU A 168 12.46 -8.18 0.07
N GLY A 169 12.25 -9.02 1.09
CA GLY A 169 12.42 -8.64 2.50
C GLY A 169 11.38 -7.64 3.02
N VAL A 170 10.23 -7.52 2.34
CA VAL A 170 9.17 -6.54 2.61
C VAL A 170 7.87 -7.29 2.97
N PRO A 171 7.74 -7.80 4.20
CA PRO A 171 6.74 -8.83 4.51
C PRO A 171 5.30 -8.36 4.25
N ARG A 172 4.53 -9.25 3.61
CA ARG A 172 3.07 -9.16 3.47
C ARG A 172 2.42 -10.29 4.26
N ARG A 173 1.23 -10.02 4.80
CA ARG A 173 0.43 -11.01 5.54
C ARG A 173 -0.96 -10.98 4.96
N VAL A 174 -1.36 -12.08 4.36
CA VAL A 174 -2.67 -12.22 3.72
C VAL A 174 -3.37 -13.40 4.36
N ASP A 175 -4.46 -13.10 5.07
CA ASP A 175 -5.39 -14.11 5.55
C ASP A 175 -6.34 -14.47 4.41
N VAL A 176 -6.41 -15.75 4.05
CA VAL A 176 -7.16 -16.20 2.86
C VAL A 176 -8.67 -16.03 3.06
N ALA A 177 -9.19 -16.27 4.26
CA ALA A 177 -10.62 -16.09 4.53
C ALA A 177 -11.01 -14.61 4.44
N ALA A 178 -10.22 -13.72 5.03
CA ALA A 178 -10.42 -12.28 4.91
C ALA A 178 -10.32 -11.81 3.44
N LEU A 179 -9.47 -12.43 2.63
CA LEU A 179 -9.35 -12.15 1.20
C LEU A 179 -10.59 -12.61 0.42
N GLU A 180 -11.13 -13.78 0.72
CA GLU A 180 -12.38 -14.27 0.12
C GLU A 180 -13.56 -13.35 0.45
N GLU A 181 -13.69 -12.95 1.72
CA GLU A 181 -14.70 -11.97 2.16
C GLU A 181 -14.55 -10.63 1.43
N PHE A 182 -13.31 -10.14 1.32
CA PHE A 182 -13.02 -8.89 0.61
C PHE A 182 -13.39 -8.97 -0.87
N LEU A 183 -13.07 -10.08 -1.54
CA LEU A 183 -13.41 -10.33 -2.95
C LEU A 183 -14.93 -10.46 -3.15
N ALA A 184 -15.63 -11.15 -2.25
CA ALA A 184 -17.08 -11.29 -2.28
C ALA A 184 -17.78 -9.93 -2.13
N ALA A 185 -17.31 -9.10 -1.18
CA ALA A 185 -17.82 -7.75 -1.00
C ALA A 185 -17.51 -6.83 -2.20
N ALA A 186 -16.39 -7.06 -2.90
CA ALA A 186 -16.05 -6.31 -4.12
C ALA A 186 -16.85 -6.75 -5.36
N GLY A 187 -17.33 -8.00 -5.39
CA GLY A 187 -18.07 -8.61 -6.52
C GLY A 187 -19.59 -8.53 -6.39
N SER A 188 -20.12 -8.20 -5.21
CA SER A 188 -21.56 -8.06 -4.98
C SER A 188 -22.07 -6.76 -5.63
N LYS A 189 -22.71 -6.86 -6.80
CA LYS A 189 -23.53 -5.81 -7.42
C LYS A 189 -24.90 -6.37 -7.76
#